data_AF-A0A3M1GVG7-F1
#
_entry.id   AF-A0A3M1GVG7-F1
#
_cell.length_a   1.000
_cell.length_b   1.000
_cell.length_c   1.000
_cell.angle_alpha   90.00
_cell.angle_beta   90.00
_cell.angle_gamma   90.00
#
_symmetry.space_group_name_H-M   'P 1'
#
loop_
_entity.id
_entity.type
_entity.pdbx_description
1 polymer ?
#
loop_
_entity_poly.entity_id
_entity_poly.type
_entity_poly.pdbx_seq_one_letter_code
_entity_poly.pdbx_strand_id
1 'polypeptide(L)'
;MTDDVRGSTLNLLRDDLESATAAKKCHGCGCFHDAVAALGATELRTPLADTLEKARHSLGERRYECLGCKLCWPADALNRAVKVLDLPASAGCPTDAPERRDGWPPYPGEYRTIRYASPVAVCTLHSRDLVDATAAAAPAGLSIVGALQTENLGIERIVENVVANPHIRVLLICGEDTPGRIGHFPGQSLISLVENGIDERARIVGAAGKRPVLQNIGADLVEHFRRQVRVVDHRGLVDAGAVAAAIEDAAACSPGPIDDGPVIARAVRTIRAAPAERLVLDRAGYVVVVPDRRRMLLVAEHYDNRGVLDAVVEGRTGTEIVATLLREGLVTRADHAAYLGREFALAEMALREGSVYVQDAAPGDEPAPEDGVRDLAPSESCSCSAKGSCS
;
A
#
# COMPACT_ATOMS: atom_id res chain seq x y z
N MET A 1 -22.45 23.16 9.16
CA MET A 1 -21.43 24.09 9.66
C MET A 1 -22.12 25.40 10.01
N THR A 2 -21.91 25.97 11.20
CA THR A 2 -22.52 27.28 11.57
C THR A 2 -21.93 28.40 10.71
N ASP A 3 -22.72 29.41 10.34
CA ASP A 3 -22.27 30.54 9.48
C ASP A 3 -21.02 31.25 10.03
N ASP A 4 -20.85 31.25 11.36
CA ASP A 4 -19.71 31.85 12.06
C ASP A 4 -18.37 31.14 11.77
N VAL A 5 -18.38 29.80 11.66
CA VAL A 5 -17.19 28.98 11.34
C VAL A 5 -16.78 29.17 9.87
N ARG A 6 -17.76 29.33 8.98
CA ARG A 6 -17.50 29.61 7.55
C ARG A 6 -16.88 31.00 7.38
N GLY A 7 -17.39 32.01 8.09
CA GLY A 7 -16.83 33.36 8.09
C GLY A 7 -15.39 33.44 8.59
N SER A 8 -15.09 32.78 9.71
CA SER A 8 -13.73 32.70 10.27
C SER A 8 -12.74 32.02 9.31
N THR A 9 -13.15 30.93 8.66
CA THR A 9 -12.29 30.22 7.71
C THR A 9 -12.01 31.04 6.45
N LEU A 10 -12.99 31.81 5.95
CA LEU A 10 -12.82 32.70 4.81
C LEU A 10 -11.83 33.85 5.10
N ASN A 11 -11.82 34.38 6.32
CA ASN A 11 -10.87 35.43 6.70
C ASN A 11 -9.44 34.89 6.73
N LEU A 12 -9.20 33.73 7.35
CA LEU A 12 -7.88 33.10 7.37
C LEU A 12 -7.37 32.74 5.97
N LEU A 13 -8.27 32.28 5.09
CA LEU A 13 -7.94 32.01 3.70
C LEU A 13 -7.51 33.29 2.96
N ARG A 14 -8.21 34.41 3.21
CA ARG A 14 -7.83 35.73 2.68
C ARG A 14 -6.43 36.13 3.14
N ASP A 15 -6.13 35.98 4.43
CA ASP A 15 -4.83 36.32 5.02
C ASP A 15 -3.68 35.50 4.41
N ASP A 16 -3.91 34.21 4.17
CA ASP A 16 -2.93 33.33 3.52
C ASP A 16 -2.66 33.75 2.06
N LEU A 17 -3.71 34.08 1.30
CA LEU A 17 -3.55 34.57 -0.08
C LEU A 17 -2.85 35.93 -0.14
N GLU A 18 -3.14 36.84 0.79
CA GLU A 18 -2.46 38.13 0.88
C GLU A 18 -0.98 37.97 1.25
N SER A 19 -0.68 37.05 2.17
CA SER A 19 0.69 36.68 2.54
C SER A 19 1.47 36.08 1.36
N ALA A 20 0.84 35.19 0.59
CA ALA A 20 1.42 34.63 -0.63
C ALA A 20 1.66 35.71 -1.70
N THR A 21 0.70 36.62 -1.88
CA THR A 21 0.79 37.73 -2.85
C THR A 21 1.92 38.69 -2.51
N ALA A 22 2.14 39.00 -1.23
CA ALA A 22 3.23 39.88 -0.79
C ALA A 22 4.62 39.22 -0.91
N ALA A 23 4.69 37.90 -0.91
CA ALA A 23 5.95 37.16 -0.89
C ALA A 23 6.49 36.89 -2.30
N LYS A 24 7.58 37.56 -2.68
CA LYS A 24 8.25 37.36 -3.99
C LYS A 24 8.62 35.91 -4.31
N LYS A 25 8.88 35.09 -3.28
CA LYS A 25 9.15 33.64 -3.44
C LYS A 25 7.96 32.86 -4.01
N CYS A 26 6.73 33.37 -3.87
CA CYS A 26 5.52 32.71 -4.33
C CYS A 26 5.18 33.04 -5.79
N HIS A 27 5.64 34.18 -6.32
CA HIS A 27 5.24 34.69 -7.64
C HIS A 27 5.53 33.73 -8.81
N GLY A 28 6.61 32.97 -8.72
CA GLY A 28 6.97 31.94 -9.70
C GLY A 28 6.70 30.49 -9.25
N CYS A 29 6.01 30.29 -8.13
CA CYS A 29 5.78 28.98 -7.54
C CYS A 29 4.47 28.35 -8.05
N GLY A 30 4.53 27.13 -8.57
CA GLY A 30 3.39 26.35 -9.03
C GLY A 30 2.30 26.24 -7.97
N CYS A 31 2.64 25.98 -6.69
CA CYS A 31 1.67 25.96 -5.60
C CYS A 31 0.81 27.24 -5.52
N PHE A 32 1.37 28.42 -5.80
CA PHE A 32 0.61 29.67 -5.76
C PHE A 32 -0.22 29.88 -7.02
N HIS A 33 0.32 29.54 -8.19
CA HIS A 33 -0.42 29.53 -9.45
C HIS A 33 -1.66 28.61 -9.35
N ASP A 34 -1.44 27.39 -8.88
CA ASP A 34 -2.47 26.35 -8.77
C ASP A 34 -3.50 26.70 -7.70
N ALA A 35 -3.08 27.30 -6.57
CA ALA A 35 -4.01 27.77 -5.55
C ALA A 35 -4.94 28.88 -6.06
N VAL A 36 -4.40 29.87 -6.77
CA VAL A 36 -5.18 30.98 -7.34
C VAL A 36 -6.15 30.48 -8.42
N ALA A 37 -5.69 29.54 -9.26
CA ALA A 37 -6.52 28.92 -10.29
C ALA A 37 -7.65 28.09 -9.68
N ALA A 38 -7.33 27.19 -8.73
CA ALA A 38 -8.29 26.31 -8.08
C ALA A 38 -9.38 27.10 -7.33
N LEU A 39 -9.00 28.07 -6.50
CA LEU A 39 -9.95 28.89 -5.75
C LEU A 39 -10.80 29.79 -6.66
N GLY A 40 -10.23 30.25 -7.79
CA GLY A 40 -10.96 31.00 -8.80
C GLY A 40 -11.99 30.18 -9.58
N ALA A 41 -11.83 28.86 -9.62
CA ALA A 41 -12.73 27.94 -10.30
C ALA A 41 -13.92 27.48 -9.42
N THR A 42 -13.96 27.85 -8.13
CA THR A 42 -15.02 27.45 -7.21
C THR A 42 -15.95 28.60 -6.83
N GLU A 43 -16.94 28.32 -5.98
CA GLU A 43 -17.82 29.33 -5.37
C GLU A 43 -17.08 30.35 -4.49
N LEU A 44 -15.82 30.09 -4.11
CA LEU A 44 -14.98 31.04 -3.36
C LEU A 44 -14.53 32.24 -4.20
N ARG A 45 -14.67 32.19 -5.52
CA ARG A 45 -14.30 33.30 -6.42
C ARG A 45 -15.00 34.61 -6.04
N THR A 46 -16.24 34.55 -5.56
CA THR A 46 -17.06 35.71 -5.22
C THR A 46 -16.62 36.35 -3.90
N PRO A 47 -16.53 35.63 -2.76
CA PRO A 47 -16.08 36.21 -1.49
C PRO A 47 -14.59 36.59 -1.45
N LEU A 48 -13.78 36.12 -2.41
CA LEU A 48 -12.34 36.39 -2.50
C LEU A 48 -11.94 37.18 -3.75
N ALA A 49 -12.90 37.81 -4.45
CA ALA A 49 -12.67 38.43 -5.76
C ALA A 49 -11.45 39.37 -5.77
N ASP A 50 -11.42 40.34 -4.87
CA ASP A 50 -10.36 41.34 -4.76
C ASP A 50 -8.99 40.70 -4.45
N THR A 51 -8.97 39.69 -3.57
CA THR A 51 -7.74 39.01 -3.15
C THR A 51 -7.19 38.13 -4.26
N LEU A 52 -8.05 37.41 -4.98
CA LEU A 52 -7.66 36.59 -6.13
C LEU A 52 -7.18 37.46 -7.30
N GLU A 53 -7.79 38.63 -7.50
CA GLU A 53 -7.33 39.57 -8.52
C GLU A 53 -5.92 40.10 -8.21
N LYS A 54 -5.66 40.51 -6.96
CA LYS A 54 -4.31 40.91 -6.52
C LYS A 54 -3.31 39.76 -6.68
N ALA A 55 -3.70 38.55 -6.29
CA ALA A 55 -2.86 37.37 -6.40
C ALA A 55 -2.47 37.10 -7.87
N ARG A 56 -3.43 37.14 -8.80
CA ARG A 56 -3.17 36.98 -10.25
C ARG A 56 -2.21 38.02 -10.80
N HIS A 57 -2.36 39.28 -10.41
CA HIS A 57 -1.45 40.36 -10.83
C HIS A 57 -0.02 40.19 -10.29
N SER A 58 0.15 39.48 -9.17
CA SER A 58 1.47 39.21 -8.59
C SER A 58 2.18 38.00 -9.20
N LEU A 59 1.48 37.17 -9.98
CA LEU A 59 2.08 35.99 -10.59
C LEU A 59 3.08 36.39 -11.67
N GLY A 60 4.29 35.84 -11.57
CA GLY A 60 5.30 35.90 -12.61
C GLY A 60 5.31 34.61 -13.44
N GLU A 61 6.34 34.44 -14.26
CA GLU A 61 6.60 33.17 -14.96
C GLU A 61 6.75 32.03 -13.94
N ARG A 62 6.02 30.91 -14.14
CA ARG A 62 6.13 29.70 -13.32
C ARG A 62 7.52 29.10 -13.52
N ARG A 63 8.31 29.01 -12.44
CA ARG A 63 9.71 28.55 -12.45
C ARG A 63 9.90 27.15 -11.88
N TYR A 64 8.97 26.70 -11.03
CA TYR A 64 9.01 25.41 -10.34
C TYR A 64 7.62 25.04 -9.82
N GLU A 65 7.34 23.75 -9.68
CA GLU A 65 6.06 23.24 -9.16
C GLU A 65 5.86 23.57 -7.67
N CYS A 66 6.86 23.29 -6.84
CA CYS A 66 6.89 23.64 -5.42
C CYS A 66 8.30 24.08 -5.03
N LEU A 67 8.42 25.15 -4.25
CA LEU A 67 9.71 25.63 -3.72
C LEU A 67 10.21 24.84 -2.50
N GLY A 68 9.41 23.95 -1.92
CA GLY A 68 9.74 23.25 -0.68
C GLY A 68 9.80 24.16 0.55
N CYS A 69 8.95 25.21 0.59
CA CYS A 69 8.96 26.18 1.67
C CYS A 69 8.61 25.55 3.03
N LYS A 70 9.36 25.93 4.09
CA LYS A 70 8.99 25.63 5.49
C LYS A 70 7.63 26.20 5.90
N LEU A 71 7.22 27.31 5.28
CA LEU A 71 5.89 27.92 5.43
C LEU A 71 5.32 28.23 4.04
N CYS A 72 4.19 27.60 3.72
CA CYS A 72 3.58 27.61 2.39
C CYS A 72 2.14 28.13 2.47
N TRP A 73 1.98 29.45 2.43
CA TRP A 73 0.66 30.09 2.43
C TRP A 73 -0.29 29.61 1.33
N PRO A 74 0.16 29.31 0.08
CA PRO A 74 -0.74 28.74 -0.92
C PRO A 74 -1.32 27.37 -0.51
N ALA A 75 -0.51 26.51 0.10
CA ALA A 75 -0.97 25.22 0.60
C ALA A 75 -1.92 25.40 1.79
N ASP A 76 -1.58 26.30 2.72
CA ASP A 76 -2.44 26.63 3.86
C ASP A 76 -3.81 27.17 3.41
N ALA A 77 -3.83 28.03 2.39
CA ALA A 77 -5.06 28.55 1.80
C ALA A 77 -5.93 27.42 1.21
N LEU A 78 -5.35 26.47 0.49
CA LEU A 78 -6.08 25.32 -0.06
C LEU A 78 -6.57 24.37 1.04
N ASN A 79 -5.73 24.07 2.03
CA ASN A 79 -6.08 23.23 3.17
C ASN A 79 -7.23 23.83 4.01
N ARG A 80 -7.34 25.16 4.06
CA ARG A 80 -8.49 25.84 4.66
C ARG A 80 -9.71 25.81 3.75
N ALA A 81 -9.54 25.96 2.44
CA ALA A 81 -10.63 25.92 1.49
C ALA A 81 -11.35 24.56 1.46
N VAL A 82 -10.61 23.45 1.59
CA VAL A 82 -11.20 22.09 1.68
C VAL A 82 -12.15 21.94 2.89
N LYS A 83 -11.96 22.73 3.96
CA LYS A 83 -12.86 22.70 5.13
C LYS A 83 -14.22 23.33 4.86
N VAL A 84 -14.36 24.09 3.78
CA VAL A 84 -15.57 24.85 3.45
C VAL A 84 -16.24 24.42 2.15
N LEU A 85 -15.52 23.74 1.25
CA LEU A 85 -16.05 23.10 0.02
C LEU A 85 -15.04 22.11 -0.58
N ASP A 86 -15.52 21.27 -1.49
CA ASP A 86 -14.68 20.39 -2.28
C ASP A 86 -13.92 21.14 -3.38
N LEU A 87 -12.61 20.93 -3.47
CA LEU A 87 -11.74 21.52 -4.48
C LEU A 87 -11.48 20.54 -5.64
N PRO A 88 -11.16 21.05 -6.85
CA PRO A 88 -10.73 20.20 -7.97
C PRO A 88 -9.45 19.41 -7.62
N ALA A 89 -9.27 18.23 -8.22
CA ALA A 89 -8.14 17.32 -7.93
C ALA A 89 -6.74 17.93 -8.16
N SER A 90 -6.64 19.01 -8.94
CA SER A 90 -5.42 19.79 -9.15
C SER A 90 -5.08 20.73 -7.97
N ALA A 91 -5.92 20.80 -6.94
CA ALA A 91 -5.78 21.68 -5.80
C ALA A 91 -5.16 20.93 -4.61
N GLY A 92 -3.84 20.94 -4.48
CA GLY A 92 -3.13 20.33 -3.36
C GLY A 92 -1.69 20.77 -3.25
N CYS A 93 -1.08 20.57 -2.09
CA CYS A 93 0.34 20.81 -1.87
C CYS A 93 1.15 19.64 -2.45
N PRO A 94 2.08 19.87 -3.39
CA PRO A 94 2.95 18.81 -3.92
C PRO A 94 3.87 18.20 -2.86
N THR A 95 3.99 18.81 -1.69
CA THR A 95 4.85 18.39 -0.57
C THR A 95 4.12 17.79 0.63
N ASP A 96 2.77 17.83 0.69
CA ASP A 96 2.01 17.28 1.83
C ASP A 96 2.22 15.76 1.95
N ALA A 97 2.04 15.22 3.17
CA ALA A 97 2.03 13.77 3.35
C ALA A 97 1.01 13.16 2.37
N PRO A 98 1.37 12.09 1.63
CA PRO A 98 0.45 11.49 0.67
C PRO A 98 -0.89 11.21 1.35
N GLU A 99 -1.96 11.85 0.87
CA GLU A 99 -3.29 11.34 1.15
C GLU A 99 -3.34 9.93 0.58
N ARG A 100 -3.55 8.95 1.47
CA ARG A 100 -3.84 7.58 1.04
C ARG A 100 -5.16 7.63 0.31
N ARG A 101 -5.12 7.43 -1.01
CA ARG A 101 -6.32 7.28 -1.82
C ARG A 101 -6.93 5.92 -1.50
N ASP A 102 -8.12 5.91 -0.92
CA ASP A 102 -8.85 4.66 -0.69
C ASP A 102 -8.95 3.87 -2.01
N GLY A 103 -8.54 2.60 -1.97
CA GLY A 103 -8.54 1.71 -3.12
C GLY A 103 -7.32 1.80 -4.05
N TRP A 104 -6.33 2.67 -3.80
CA TRP A 104 -5.08 2.70 -4.55
C TRP A 104 -3.82 2.62 -3.65
N PRO A 105 -2.83 1.78 -3.99
CA PRO A 105 -2.85 0.77 -5.06
C PRO A 105 -3.85 -0.36 -4.76
N PRO A 106 -4.60 -0.85 -5.76
CA PRO A 106 -5.65 -1.85 -5.55
C PRO A 106 -5.13 -3.22 -5.11
N TYR A 107 -3.89 -3.57 -5.49
CA TYR A 107 -3.30 -4.86 -5.15
C TYR A 107 -2.05 -4.72 -4.28
N PRO A 108 -1.94 -5.51 -3.20
CA PRO A 108 -0.79 -5.48 -2.33
C PRO A 108 0.48 -5.97 -3.04
N GLY A 109 1.62 -5.47 -2.59
CA GLY A 109 2.93 -5.83 -3.11
C GLY A 109 4.05 -5.22 -2.27
N GLU A 110 5.29 -5.46 -2.68
CA GLU A 110 6.49 -4.92 -2.03
C GLU A 110 6.83 -3.54 -2.60
N TYR A 111 6.11 -2.53 -2.11
CA TYR A 111 6.28 -1.14 -2.53
C TYR A 111 6.07 -0.15 -1.38
N ARG A 112 6.39 1.11 -1.64
CA ARG A 112 6.09 2.29 -0.81
C ARG A 112 5.38 3.33 -1.67
N THR A 113 4.27 3.86 -1.16
CA THR A 113 3.50 4.94 -1.80
C THR A 113 3.96 6.29 -1.24
N ILE A 114 4.23 7.25 -2.12
CA ILE A 114 4.85 8.54 -1.76
C ILE A 114 3.94 9.72 -2.07
N ARG A 115 3.36 9.84 -3.28
CA ARG A 115 2.42 10.92 -3.66
C ARG A 115 1.46 10.44 -4.74
N TYR A 116 0.15 10.52 -4.50
CA TYR A 116 -0.83 10.07 -5.50
C TYR A 116 -0.73 10.86 -6.81
N ALA A 117 -0.63 12.19 -6.73
CA ALA A 117 -0.61 13.07 -7.91
C ALA A 117 0.74 13.15 -8.65
N SER A 118 1.77 12.45 -8.16
CA SER A 118 3.10 12.45 -8.77
C SER A 118 3.16 11.58 -10.03
N PRO A 119 3.99 11.93 -11.03
CA PRO A 119 3.98 11.24 -12.31
C PRO A 119 4.90 10.02 -12.46
N VAL A 120 5.83 9.79 -11.53
CA VAL A 120 6.85 8.74 -11.67
C VAL A 120 6.57 7.55 -10.77
N ALA A 121 6.45 6.37 -11.36
CA ALA A 121 6.57 5.09 -10.67
C ALA A 121 7.99 4.54 -10.86
N VAL A 122 8.56 3.94 -9.81
CA VAL A 122 9.92 3.40 -9.83
C VAL A 122 9.89 1.90 -9.56
N CYS A 123 10.56 1.14 -10.43
CA CYS A 123 10.77 -0.29 -10.30
C CYS A 123 12.26 -0.56 -10.04
N THR A 124 12.61 -0.99 -8.83
CA THR A 124 14.02 -1.23 -8.42
C THR A 124 14.51 -2.66 -8.69
N LEU A 125 13.70 -3.46 -9.39
CA LEU A 125 14.03 -4.84 -9.75
C LEU A 125 14.43 -5.68 -8.52
N HIS A 126 15.62 -6.29 -8.53
CA HIS A 126 16.12 -7.09 -7.41
C HIS A 126 16.73 -6.26 -6.28
N SER A 127 16.93 -4.95 -6.47
CA SER A 127 17.53 -4.06 -5.47
C SER A 127 16.47 -3.62 -4.46
N ARG A 128 16.13 -4.51 -3.51
CA ARG A 128 15.11 -4.26 -2.48
C ARG A 128 15.48 -3.11 -1.53
N ASP A 129 16.74 -3.02 -1.14
CA ASP A 129 17.23 -1.96 -0.24
C ASP A 129 17.04 -0.55 -0.85
N LEU A 130 17.04 -0.46 -2.19
CA LEU A 130 16.81 0.79 -2.91
C LEU A 130 15.36 1.28 -2.75
N VAL A 131 14.40 0.39 -2.45
CA VAL A 131 12.99 0.77 -2.23
C VAL A 131 12.89 1.69 -1.02
N ASP A 132 13.42 1.27 0.12
CA ASP A 132 13.34 2.04 1.35
C ASP A 132 14.20 3.32 1.29
N ALA A 133 15.39 3.25 0.68
CA ALA A 133 16.24 4.43 0.48
C ALA A 133 15.57 5.49 -0.42
N THR A 134 14.99 5.07 -1.56
CA THR A 134 14.30 5.98 -2.49
C THR A 134 13.01 6.55 -1.86
N ALA A 135 12.27 5.72 -1.14
CA ALA A 135 11.07 6.14 -0.42
C ALA A 135 11.38 7.16 0.68
N ALA A 136 12.45 6.94 1.44
CA ALA A 136 12.89 7.86 2.50
C ALA A 136 13.38 9.20 1.95
N ALA A 137 14.06 9.19 0.80
CA ALA A 137 14.48 10.41 0.10
C ALA A 137 13.28 11.22 -0.43
N ALA A 138 12.18 10.55 -0.79
CA ALA A 138 10.94 11.15 -1.29
C ALA A 138 11.14 12.25 -2.36
N PRO A 139 11.92 11.99 -3.43
CA PRO A 139 12.22 12.98 -4.47
C PRO A 139 10.95 13.55 -5.11
N ALA A 140 11.05 14.79 -5.60
CA ALA A 140 9.92 15.43 -6.24
C ALA A 140 9.45 14.62 -7.45
N GLY A 141 8.13 14.43 -7.56
CA GLY A 141 7.53 13.66 -8.65
C GLY A 141 7.52 12.15 -8.48
N LEU A 142 8.02 11.60 -7.36
CA LEU A 142 7.85 10.18 -7.01
C LEU A 142 6.43 9.88 -6.54
N SER A 143 5.78 8.89 -7.16
CA SER A 143 4.44 8.42 -6.77
C SER A 143 4.49 7.13 -5.96
N ILE A 144 5.21 6.14 -6.47
CA ILE A 144 5.32 4.80 -5.90
C ILE A 144 6.68 4.22 -6.27
N VAL A 145 7.31 3.51 -5.34
CA VAL A 145 8.55 2.76 -5.59
C VAL A 145 8.40 1.34 -5.08
N GLY A 146 8.82 0.35 -5.87
CA GLY A 146 8.75 -1.06 -5.47
C GLY A 146 9.73 -1.96 -6.20
N ALA A 147 9.92 -3.15 -5.66
CA ALA A 147 10.78 -4.18 -6.23
C ALA A 147 10.02 -5.06 -7.23
N LEU A 148 10.74 -5.64 -8.21
CA LEU A 148 10.19 -6.58 -9.18
C LEU A 148 11.13 -7.77 -9.37
N GLN A 149 10.61 -8.97 -9.13
CA GLN A 149 11.41 -10.21 -9.19
C GLN A 149 10.97 -11.18 -10.29
N THR A 150 9.73 -11.07 -10.77
CA THR A 150 9.16 -12.05 -11.70
C THR A 150 8.65 -11.37 -12.97
N GLU A 151 8.93 -11.96 -14.13
CA GLU A 151 8.53 -11.49 -15.45
C GLU A 151 7.05 -11.77 -15.79
N ASN A 152 6.23 -12.11 -14.80
CA ASN A 152 4.81 -12.42 -14.98
C ASN A 152 3.94 -11.74 -13.92
N LEU A 153 3.61 -12.41 -12.81
CA LEU A 153 2.73 -11.90 -11.76
C LEU A 153 3.18 -10.54 -11.22
N GLY A 154 4.50 -10.34 -11.07
CA GLY A 154 5.03 -9.04 -10.67
C GLY A 154 4.77 -7.93 -11.69
N ILE A 155 4.92 -8.22 -12.98
CA ILE A 155 4.61 -7.29 -14.07
C ILE A 155 3.09 -7.01 -14.11
N GLU A 156 2.24 -8.04 -13.99
CA GLU A 156 0.78 -7.84 -13.92
C GLU A 156 0.40 -6.86 -12.80
N ARG A 157 1.01 -7.00 -11.62
CA ARG A 157 0.78 -6.09 -10.50
C ARG A 157 1.24 -4.66 -10.76
N ILE A 158 2.37 -4.47 -11.45
CA ILE A 158 2.81 -3.14 -11.88
C ILE A 158 1.79 -2.53 -12.83
N VAL A 159 1.35 -3.26 -13.85
CA VAL A 159 0.33 -2.78 -14.81
C VAL A 159 -0.92 -2.36 -14.04
N GLU A 160 -1.52 -3.24 -13.25
CA GLU A 160 -2.77 -2.99 -12.54
C GLU A 160 -2.68 -1.82 -11.54
N ASN A 161 -1.58 -1.69 -10.82
CA ASN A 161 -1.40 -0.60 -9.87
C ASN A 161 -1.11 0.74 -10.55
N VAL A 162 -0.43 0.75 -11.71
CA VAL A 162 -0.12 1.97 -12.46
C VAL A 162 -1.36 2.51 -13.18
N VAL A 163 -2.12 1.65 -13.88
CA VAL A 163 -3.33 2.07 -14.63
C VAL A 163 -4.47 2.54 -13.73
N ALA A 164 -4.44 2.15 -12.45
CA ALA A 164 -5.37 2.65 -11.44
C ALA A 164 -5.04 4.08 -10.96
N ASN A 165 -3.93 4.68 -11.42
CA ASN A 165 -3.58 6.07 -11.13
C ASN A 165 -3.21 6.84 -12.41
N PRO A 166 -4.09 7.72 -12.92
CA PRO A 166 -3.87 8.42 -14.19
C PRO A 166 -2.71 9.42 -14.14
N HIS A 167 -2.23 9.81 -12.95
CA HIS A 167 -1.10 10.72 -12.80
C HIS A 167 0.22 10.06 -13.21
N ILE A 168 0.36 8.74 -13.05
CA ILE A 168 1.60 8.04 -13.35
C ILE A 168 1.76 7.97 -14.87
N ARG A 169 2.75 8.70 -15.39
CA ARG A 169 3.09 8.79 -16.82
C ARG A 169 4.48 8.28 -17.15
N VAL A 170 5.30 8.02 -16.14
CA VAL A 170 6.66 7.52 -16.30
C VAL A 170 6.88 6.32 -15.41
N LEU A 171 7.43 5.26 -16.00
CA LEU A 171 7.92 4.09 -15.29
C LEU A 171 9.45 4.06 -15.39
N LEU A 172 10.13 4.46 -14.32
CA LEU A 172 11.58 4.40 -14.22
C LEU A 172 12.00 3.03 -13.72
N ILE A 173 12.84 2.34 -14.47
CA ILE A 173 13.37 1.03 -14.12
C ILE A 173 14.82 1.19 -13.73
N CYS A 174 15.18 0.82 -12.51
CA CYS A 174 16.53 0.89 -11.97
C CYS A 174 16.87 -0.37 -11.16
N GLY A 175 18.06 -0.41 -10.59
CA GLY A 175 18.54 -1.57 -9.85
C GLY A 175 18.98 -2.73 -10.75
N GLU A 176 19.28 -3.86 -10.13
CA GLU A 176 19.88 -5.00 -10.81
C GLU A 176 18.84 -5.89 -11.50
N ASP A 177 19.03 -6.10 -12.81
CA ASP A 177 18.25 -7.02 -13.65
C ASP A 177 19.00 -8.34 -13.89
N THR A 178 19.59 -8.89 -12.83
CA THR A 178 20.34 -10.13 -12.93
C THR A 178 19.40 -11.34 -12.92
N PRO A 179 19.69 -12.41 -13.69
CA PRO A 179 18.79 -13.56 -13.85
C PRO A 179 18.49 -14.36 -12.57
N GLY A 180 19.08 -14.01 -11.43
CA GLY A 180 19.10 -14.83 -10.23
C GLY A 180 19.56 -16.27 -10.53
N ARG A 181 19.14 -17.24 -9.70
CA ARG A 181 19.42 -18.68 -9.93
C ARG A 181 18.50 -19.34 -10.96
N ILE A 182 17.39 -18.69 -11.33
CA ILE A 182 16.27 -19.33 -12.05
C ILE A 182 16.16 -18.84 -13.51
N GLY A 183 16.84 -17.75 -13.88
CA GLY A 183 16.85 -17.19 -15.24
C GLY A 183 15.73 -16.18 -15.51
N HIS A 184 15.37 -15.37 -14.52
CA HIS A 184 14.30 -14.36 -14.65
C HIS A 184 14.88 -13.01 -15.11
N PHE A 185 14.32 -12.41 -16.16
CA PHE A 185 14.72 -11.06 -16.62
C PHE A 185 13.53 -10.10 -16.52
N PRO A 186 13.10 -9.75 -15.29
CA PRO A 186 11.90 -8.96 -15.08
C PRO A 186 11.99 -7.56 -15.72
N GLY A 187 13.13 -6.88 -15.63
CA GLY A 187 13.30 -5.54 -16.17
C GLY A 187 13.23 -5.53 -17.70
N GLN A 188 14.00 -6.40 -18.34
CA GLN A 188 13.95 -6.57 -19.80
C GLN A 188 12.54 -6.96 -20.30
N SER A 189 11.85 -7.83 -19.55
CA SER A 189 10.49 -8.26 -19.92
C SER A 189 9.48 -7.12 -19.77
N LEU A 190 9.62 -6.28 -18.75
CA LEU A 190 8.77 -5.10 -18.54
C LEU A 190 8.99 -4.04 -19.62
N ILE A 191 10.24 -3.81 -20.04
CA ILE A 191 10.57 -2.95 -21.18
C ILE A 191 9.93 -3.49 -22.46
N SER A 192 10.10 -4.80 -22.72
CA SER A 192 9.53 -5.47 -23.89
C SER A 192 8.00 -5.39 -23.94
N LEU A 193 7.33 -5.45 -22.78
CA LEU A 193 5.88 -5.29 -22.68
C LEU A 193 5.45 -3.90 -23.13
N VAL A 194 6.14 -2.85 -22.68
CA VAL A 194 5.78 -1.49 -23.05
C VAL A 194 6.01 -1.25 -24.54
N GLU A 195 7.13 -1.74 -25.08
CA GLU A 195 7.50 -1.56 -26.48
C GLU A 195 6.60 -2.39 -27.43
N ASN A 196 6.37 -3.67 -27.11
CA ASN A 196 5.85 -4.65 -28.07
C ASN A 196 4.49 -5.26 -27.69
N GLY A 197 4.03 -5.07 -26.46
CA GLY A 197 2.78 -5.65 -25.96
C GLY A 197 2.85 -7.18 -25.78
N ILE A 198 1.71 -7.83 -25.94
CA ILE A 198 1.55 -9.29 -25.80
C ILE A 198 1.02 -9.93 -27.09
N ASP A 199 1.35 -11.20 -27.30
CA ASP A 199 0.81 -12.01 -28.40
C ASP A 199 -0.56 -12.64 -28.05
N GLU A 200 -1.14 -13.41 -29.00
CA GLU A 200 -2.42 -14.11 -28.84
C GLU A 200 -2.44 -15.12 -27.68
N ARG A 201 -1.27 -15.54 -27.19
CA ARG A 201 -1.11 -16.45 -26.04
C ARG A 201 -0.80 -15.70 -24.74
N ALA A 202 -0.97 -14.38 -24.75
CA ALA A 202 -0.63 -13.46 -23.68
C ALA A 202 0.87 -13.49 -23.29
N ARG A 203 1.75 -13.93 -24.19
CA ARG A 203 3.20 -13.87 -23.98
C ARG A 203 3.71 -12.48 -24.34
N ILE A 204 4.58 -11.93 -23.50
CA ILE A 204 5.25 -10.65 -23.79
C ILE A 204 6.17 -10.82 -24.99
N VAL A 205 5.95 -10.03 -26.03
CA VAL A 205 6.71 -10.09 -27.28
C VAL A 205 8.11 -9.51 -27.05
N GLY A 206 9.16 -10.28 -27.39
CA GLY A 206 10.55 -9.86 -27.20
C GLY A 206 11.14 -10.11 -25.80
N ALA A 207 10.35 -10.63 -24.85
CA ALA A 207 10.84 -10.91 -23.51
C ALA A 207 11.76 -12.14 -23.46
N ALA A 208 12.94 -11.96 -22.85
CA ALA A 208 13.99 -12.96 -22.66
C ALA A 208 13.77 -13.85 -21.42
N GLY A 209 12.81 -13.50 -20.56
CA GLY A 209 12.47 -14.28 -19.37
C GLY A 209 12.00 -15.70 -19.68
N LYS A 210 12.07 -16.58 -18.68
CA LYS A 210 11.68 -17.99 -18.81
C LYS A 210 10.16 -18.17 -19.00
N ARG A 211 9.35 -17.37 -18.29
CA ARG A 211 7.87 -17.46 -18.30
C ARG A 211 7.19 -16.08 -18.41
N PRO A 212 7.45 -15.28 -19.46
CA PRO A 212 6.88 -13.94 -19.63
C PRO A 212 5.48 -14.03 -20.22
N VAL A 213 4.53 -14.54 -19.45
CA VAL A 213 3.14 -14.73 -19.88
C VAL A 213 2.22 -14.08 -18.84
N LEU A 214 1.33 -13.20 -19.30
CA LEU A 214 0.43 -12.39 -18.47
C LEU A 214 -0.99 -12.99 -18.55
N GLN A 215 -1.29 -13.92 -17.66
CA GLN A 215 -2.54 -14.69 -17.69
C GLN A 215 -3.74 -13.97 -17.05
N ASN A 216 -3.48 -12.97 -16.20
CA ASN A 216 -4.52 -12.33 -15.40
C ASN A 216 -4.99 -10.98 -15.96
N ILE A 217 -4.32 -10.44 -16.98
CA ILE A 217 -4.65 -9.16 -17.61
C ILE A 217 -4.89 -9.34 -19.10
N GLY A 218 -5.91 -8.66 -19.63
CA GLY A 218 -6.26 -8.70 -21.06
C GLY A 218 -5.45 -7.71 -21.90
N ALA A 219 -5.51 -7.89 -23.22
CA ALA A 219 -4.84 -7.01 -24.19
C ALA A 219 -5.25 -5.53 -24.03
N ASP A 220 -6.52 -5.24 -23.76
CA ASP A 220 -7.01 -3.86 -23.59
C ASP A 220 -6.32 -3.14 -22.42
N LEU A 221 -6.07 -3.84 -21.31
CA LEU A 221 -5.40 -3.27 -20.15
C LEU A 221 -3.90 -3.06 -20.43
N VAL A 222 -3.27 -4.00 -21.14
CA VAL A 222 -1.90 -3.86 -21.61
C VAL A 222 -1.76 -2.66 -22.54
N GLU A 223 -2.65 -2.49 -23.51
CA GLU A 223 -2.64 -1.34 -24.41
C GLU A 223 -2.88 -0.02 -23.69
N HIS A 224 -3.78 0.02 -22.72
CA HIS A 224 -3.97 1.20 -21.89
C HIS A 224 -2.69 1.54 -21.10
N PHE A 225 -2.06 0.56 -20.46
CA PHE A 225 -0.77 0.76 -19.78
C PHE A 225 0.31 1.29 -20.72
N ARG A 226 0.44 0.71 -21.93
CA ARG A 226 1.41 1.13 -22.96
C ARG A 226 1.21 2.58 -23.41
N ARG A 227 -0.05 3.04 -23.52
CA ARG A 227 -0.34 4.46 -23.83
C ARG A 227 -0.10 5.39 -22.65
N GLN A 228 -0.34 4.90 -21.43
CA GLN A 228 -0.28 5.72 -20.23
C GLN A 228 1.17 6.06 -19.87
N VAL A 229 2.09 5.09 -19.90
CA VAL A 229 3.47 5.30 -19.41
C VAL A 229 4.52 5.26 -20.51
N ARG A 230 5.53 6.13 -20.38
CA ARG A 230 6.84 5.92 -21.01
C ARG A 230 7.77 5.20 -20.04
N VAL A 231 8.62 4.33 -20.55
CA VAL A 231 9.68 3.68 -19.75
C VAL A 231 10.97 4.50 -19.83
N VAL A 232 11.63 4.65 -18.69
CA VAL A 232 13.00 5.17 -18.60
C VAL A 232 13.87 4.03 -18.06
N ASP A 233 14.71 3.46 -18.94
CA ASP A 233 15.61 2.35 -18.60
C ASP A 233 16.92 2.87 -18.00
N HIS A 234 17.05 2.73 -16.68
CA HIS A 234 18.27 2.94 -15.90
C HIS A 234 18.69 1.67 -15.16
N ARG A 235 18.47 0.49 -15.77
CA ARG A 235 18.95 -0.78 -15.19
C ARG A 235 20.45 -0.71 -14.90
N GLY A 236 20.83 -1.25 -13.75
CA GLY A 236 22.19 -1.15 -13.19
C GLY A 236 22.43 0.09 -12.32
N LEU A 237 21.56 1.10 -12.35
CA LEU A 237 21.64 2.25 -11.45
C LEU A 237 21.16 1.88 -10.05
N VAL A 238 22.09 1.86 -9.08
CA VAL A 238 21.82 1.46 -7.68
C VAL A 238 22.09 2.58 -6.66
N ASP A 239 22.63 3.71 -7.08
CA ASP A 239 22.89 4.85 -6.21
C ASP A 239 21.61 5.65 -5.97
N ALA A 240 21.20 5.78 -4.70
CA ALA A 240 19.93 6.41 -4.34
C ALA A 240 19.87 7.91 -4.72
N GLY A 241 20.99 8.63 -4.65
CA GLY A 241 21.05 10.05 -5.05
C GLY A 241 20.87 10.23 -6.55
N ALA A 242 21.53 9.40 -7.34
CA ALA A 242 21.38 9.39 -8.79
C ALA A 242 19.98 8.93 -9.23
N VAL A 243 19.38 7.95 -8.53
CA VAL A 243 17.98 7.56 -8.76
C VAL A 243 17.03 8.71 -8.45
N ALA A 244 17.25 9.43 -7.36
CA ALA A 244 16.46 10.62 -7.02
C ALA A 244 16.54 11.70 -8.10
N ALA A 245 17.74 12.02 -8.61
CA ALA A 245 17.92 12.95 -9.71
C ALA A 245 17.18 12.49 -10.99
N ALA A 246 17.31 11.21 -11.35
CA ALA A 246 16.63 10.64 -12.51
C ALA A 246 15.10 10.69 -12.39
N ILE A 247 14.55 10.57 -11.18
CA ILE A 247 13.11 10.75 -10.91
C ILE A 247 12.69 12.19 -11.16
N GLU A 248 13.45 13.17 -10.66
CA GLU A 248 13.12 14.59 -10.83
C GLU A 248 13.20 15.02 -12.30
N ASP A 249 14.24 14.58 -13.02
CA ASP A 249 14.38 14.80 -14.46
C ASP A 249 13.22 14.17 -15.25
N ALA A 250 12.83 12.95 -14.88
CA ALA A 250 11.70 12.26 -15.49
C ALA A 250 10.36 12.98 -15.22
N ALA A 251 10.18 13.50 -14.01
CA ALA A 251 8.98 14.23 -13.61
C ALA A 251 8.85 15.58 -14.34
N ALA A 252 9.95 16.30 -14.53
CA ALA A 252 9.97 17.59 -15.22
C ALA A 252 9.45 17.51 -16.68
N CYS A 253 9.58 16.33 -17.31
CA CYS A 253 9.11 16.08 -18.67
C CYS A 253 7.74 15.38 -18.73
N SER A 254 7.01 15.29 -17.61
CA SER A 254 5.71 14.60 -17.58
C SER A 254 4.63 15.43 -18.28
N PRO A 255 3.80 14.83 -19.16
CA PRO A 255 2.73 15.54 -19.88
C PRO A 255 1.48 15.82 -19.01
N GLY A 256 1.52 15.57 -17.71
CA GLY A 256 0.35 15.60 -16.83
C GLY A 256 -0.48 14.31 -16.88
N PRO A 257 -1.59 14.19 -16.11
CA PRO A 257 -2.39 12.96 -16.05
C PRO A 257 -2.93 12.54 -17.43
N ILE A 258 -3.15 11.24 -17.64
CA ILE A 258 -3.88 10.78 -18.83
C ILE A 258 -5.36 11.14 -18.68
N ASP A 259 -6.01 11.52 -19.79
CA ASP A 259 -7.43 11.94 -19.80
C ASP A 259 -8.39 10.77 -19.51
N ASP A 260 -7.95 9.55 -19.79
CA ASP A 260 -8.67 8.32 -19.43
C ASP A 260 -8.69 8.19 -17.90
N GLY A 261 -9.88 8.18 -17.28
CA GLY A 261 -10.03 8.01 -15.83
C GLY A 261 -9.40 6.70 -15.31
N PRO A 262 -9.20 6.55 -13.98
CA PRO A 262 -8.53 5.39 -13.41
C PRO A 262 -9.21 4.09 -13.81
N VAL A 263 -8.43 3.15 -14.35
CA VAL A 263 -8.94 1.83 -14.73
C VAL A 263 -8.80 0.88 -13.54
N ILE A 264 -9.93 0.46 -12.97
CA ILE A 264 -9.94 -0.55 -11.91
C ILE A 264 -9.84 -1.93 -12.56
N ALA A 265 -8.67 -2.55 -12.44
CA ALA A 265 -8.46 -3.91 -12.90
C ALA A 265 -9.26 -4.93 -12.06
N ARG A 266 -9.65 -6.02 -12.75
CA ARG A 266 -10.36 -7.23 -12.32
C ARG A 266 -10.95 -7.25 -10.90
N ALA A 267 -12.28 -7.28 -10.82
CA ALA A 267 -13.00 -7.68 -9.61
C ALA A 267 -12.80 -9.19 -9.35
N VAL A 268 -11.88 -9.54 -8.44
CA VAL A 268 -11.76 -10.90 -7.90
C VAL A 268 -12.63 -10.99 -6.64
N ARG A 269 -13.31 -12.12 -6.44
CA ARG A 269 -14.04 -12.38 -5.19
C ARG A 269 -13.06 -12.36 -4.01
N THR A 270 -13.11 -11.31 -3.21
CA THR A 270 -12.41 -11.24 -1.93
C THR A 270 -13.24 -11.92 -0.86
N ILE A 271 -12.71 -12.98 -0.27
CA ILE A 271 -13.31 -13.64 0.90
C ILE A 271 -12.62 -13.08 2.14
N ARG A 272 -13.40 -12.44 3.03
CA ARG A 272 -12.90 -12.02 4.35
C ARG A 272 -12.91 -13.24 5.26
N ALA A 273 -11.77 -13.55 5.87
CA ALA A 273 -11.65 -14.65 6.81
C ALA A 273 -12.50 -14.36 8.07
N ALA A 274 -13.19 -15.38 8.56
CA ALA A 274 -13.82 -15.35 9.88
C ALA A 274 -12.85 -15.92 10.94
N PRO A 275 -13.07 -15.64 12.24
CA PRO A 275 -12.34 -16.30 13.31
C PRO A 275 -12.40 -17.83 13.18
N ALA A 276 -11.33 -18.51 13.61
CA ALA A 276 -11.30 -19.97 13.62
C ALA A 276 -12.34 -20.52 14.60
N GLU A 277 -13.09 -21.54 14.18
CA GLU A 277 -13.99 -22.30 15.05
C GLU A 277 -13.20 -23.14 16.05
N ARG A 278 -13.89 -23.60 17.10
CA ARG A 278 -13.30 -24.48 18.11
C ARG A 278 -12.82 -25.79 17.48
N LEU A 279 -11.56 -26.15 17.75
CA LEU A 279 -11.03 -27.43 17.27
C LEU A 279 -11.79 -28.61 17.89
N VAL A 280 -12.19 -29.54 17.03
CA VAL A 280 -12.83 -30.79 17.42
C VAL A 280 -11.76 -31.87 17.46
N LEU A 281 -11.62 -32.55 18.61
CA LEU A 281 -10.66 -33.62 18.84
C LEU A 281 -10.49 -34.57 17.64
N ASP A 282 -9.24 -34.89 17.28
CA ASP A 282 -8.97 -35.80 16.16
C ASP A 282 -9.43 -37.20 16.54
N ARG A 283 -9.86 -37.98 15.55
CA ARG A 283 -10.18 -39.39 15.80
C ARG A 283 -8.94 -40.20 16.12
N ALA A 284 -7.80 -39.82 15.56
CA ALA A 284 -6.52 -40.47 15.83
C ALA A 284 -6.01 -40.18 17.24
N GLY A 285 -6.25 -38.98 17.77
CA GLY A 285 -5.71 -38.58 19.06
C GLY A 285 -5.35 -37.10 19.14
N TYR A 286 -4.33 -36.82 19.94
CA TYR A 286 -3.74 -35.48 20.07
C TYR A 286 -2.21 -35.56 20.05
N VAL A 287 -1.58 -34.44 19.67
CA VAL A 287 -0.13 -34.34 19.56
C VAL A 287 0.37 -33.30 20.54
N VAL A 288 1.41 -33.68 21.30
CA VAL A 288 2.20 -32.79 22.13
C VAL A 288 3.49 -32.45 21.40
N VAL A 289 3.76 -31.16 21.25
CA VAL A 289 4.95 -30.65 20.57
C VAL A 289 6.07 -30.45 21.59
N VAL A 290 7.21 -31.09 21.35
CA VAL A 290 8.37 -31.04 22.24
C VAL A 290 9.61 -30.61 21.45
N PRO A 291 10.11 -29.39 21.64
CA PRO A 291 11.40 -28.98 21.07
C PRO A 291 12.57 -29.54 21.89
N ASP A 292 13.28 -30.52 21.33
CA ASP A 292 14.47 -31.10 21.95
C ASP A 292 15.70 -30.24 21.67
N ARG A 293 16.01 -29.37 22.63
CA ARG A 293 17.18 -28.48 22.57
C ARG A 293 18.52 -29.21 22.57
N ARG A 294 18.62 -30.41 23.16
CA ARG A 294 19.89 -31.13 23.25
C ARG A 294 20.26 -31.74 21.91
N ARG A 295 19.27 -32.30 21.21
CA ARG A 295 19.46 -32.91 19.89
C ARG A 295 19.22 -31.94 18.74
N MET A 296 18.70 -30.75 19.02
CA MET A 296 18.25 -29.77 18.01
C MET A 296 17.23 -30.39 17.04
N LEU A 297 16.24 -31.07 17.62
CA LEU A 297 15.15 -31.74 16.89
C LEU A 297 13.80 -31.28 17.41
N LEU A 298 12.81 -31.31 16.53
CA LEU A 298 11.41 -31.25 16.90
C LEU A 298 10.93 -32.68 17.15
N VAL A 299 10.15 -32.86 18.21
CA VAL A 299 9.54 -34.13 18.59
C VAL A 299 8.04 -33.94 18.69
N ALA A 300 7.29 -34.86 18.09
CA ALA A 300 5.84 -34.94 18.15
C ALA A 300 5.47 -36.22 18.90
N GLU A 301 4.95 -36.07 20.10
CA GLU A 301 4.40 -37.17 20.88
C GLU A 301 2.93 -37.28 20.54
N HIS A 302 2.53 -38.35 19.87
CA HIS A 302 1.13 -38.62 19.57
C HIS A 302 0.54 -39.54 20.65
N TYR A 303 -0.63 -39.16 21.13
CA TYR A 303 -1.40 -39.86 22.13
C TYR A 303 -2.77 -40.20 21.57
N ASP A 304 -3.23 -41.44 21.77
CA ASP A 304 -4.61 -41.78 21.47
C ASP A 304 -5.60 -41.00 22.35
N ASN A 305 -6.89 -41.09 22.03
CA ASN A 305 -7.94 -40.40 22.80
C ASN A 305 -8.17 -40.93 24.22
N ARG A 306 -7.41 -41.95 24.65
CA ARG A 306 -7.36 -42.44 26.04
C ARG A 306 -6.14 -41.91 26.78
N GLY A 307 -5.29 -41.12 26.13
CA GLY A 307 -4.06 -40.56 26.67
C GLY A 307 -2.89 -41.53 26.65
N VAL A 308 -2.93 -42.58 25.83
CA VAL A 308 -1.83 -43.54 25.68
C VAL A 308 -0.91 -43.05 24.56
N LEU A 309 0.38 -42.86 24.88
CA LEU A 309 1.41 -42.57 23.89
C LEU A 309 1.58 -43.79 22.98
N ASP A 310 1.21 -43.65 21.70
CA ASP A 310 1.25 -44.74 20.71
C ASP A 310 2.26 -44.48 19.58
N ALA A 311 2.72 -43.23 19.40
CA ALA A 311 3.79 -42.90 18.47
C ALA A 311 4.61 -41.66 18.88
N VAL A 312 5.88 -41.65 18.47
CA VAL A 312 6.76 -40.47 18.54
C VAL A 312 7.36 -40.24 17.15
N VAL A 313 7.20 -39.03 16.64
CA VAL A 313 7.76 -38.62 15.35
C VAL A 313 8.80 -37.52 15.58
N GLU A 314 10.01 -37.71 15.05
CA GLU A 314 11.11 -36.76 15.19
C GLU A 314 11.49 -36.18 13.82
N GLY A 315 11.82 -34.90 13.78
CA GLY A 315 12.19 -34.21 12.54
C GLY A 315 12.95 -32.92 12.79
N ARG A 316 13.49 -32.32 11.72
CA ARG A 316 14.20 -31.04 11.80
C ARG A 316 13.31 -29.85 11.49
N THR A 317 12.23 -30.08 10.75
CA THR A 317 11.28 -29.04 10.35
C THR A 317 9.85 -29.46 10.67
N GLY A 318 8.99 -28.49 10.94
CA GLY A 318 7.55 -28.77 11.15
C GLY A 318 6.90 -29.46 9.95
N THR A 319 7.38 -29.18 8.73
CA THR A 319 6.87 -29.80 7.50
C THR A 319 7.14 -31.30 7.47
N GLU A 320 8.34 -31.74 7.85
CA GLU A 320 8.70 -33.17 7.91
C GLU A 320 7.80 -33.94 8.89
N ILE A 321 7.57 -33.36 10.06
CA ILE A 321 6.75 -33.96 11.12
C ILE A 321 5.29 -34.03 10.71
N VAL A 322 4.68 -32.91 10.33
CA VAL A 322 3.24 -32.89 9.98
C VAL A 322 2.95 -33.78 8.77
N ALA A 323 3.81 -33.79 7.75
CA ALA A 323 3.65 -34.69 6.61
C ALA A 323 3.75 -36.17 7.02
N THR A 324 4.55 -36.50 8.03
CA THR A 324 4.68 -37.86 8.56
C THR A 324 3.47 -38.25 9.40
N LEU A 325 3.02 -37.39 10.30
CA LEU A 325 1.79 -37.61 11.10
C LEU A 325 0.57 -37.88 10.19
N LEU A 326 0.42 -37.12 9.10
CA LEU A 326 -0.64 -37.33 8.11
C LEU A 326 -0.49 -38.67 7.37
N ARG A 327 0.73 -39.02 6.96
CA ARG A 327 1.01 -40.27 6.23
C ARG A 327 0.75 -41.51 7.07
N GLU A 328 1.12 -41.47 8.34
CA GLU A 328 0.93 -42.56 9.30
C GLU A 328 -0.49 -42.59 9.89
N GLY A 329 -1.36 -41.63 9.54
CA GLY A 329 -2.73 -41.56 10.04
C GLY A 329 -2.86 -41.16 11.51
N LEU A 330 -1.81 -40.57 12.09
CA LEU A 330 -1.75 -40.04 13.45
C LEU A 330 -2.42 -38.66 13.56
N VAL A 331 -2.69 -38.01 12.43
CA VAL A 331 -3.57 -36.84 12.35
C VAL A 331 -4.47 -37.06 11.14
N THR A 332 -5.78 -36.92 11.31
CA THR A 332 -6.75 -37.20 10.24
C THR A 332 -7.50 -35.96 9.77
N ARG A 333 -7.48 -34.87 10.54
CA ARG A 333 -8.17 -33.63 10.19
C ARG A 333 -7.22 -32.56 9.65
N ALA A 334 -7.68 -31.85 8.62
CA ALA A 334 -6.90 -30.79 7.97
C ALA A 334 -6.74 -29.54 8.85
N ASP A 335 -7.74 -29.20 9.67
CA ASP A 335 -7.67 -28.11 10.65
C ASP A 335 -6.63 -28.41 11.75
N HIS A 336 -6.51 -29.67 12.18
CA HIS A 336 -5.49 -30.11 13.13
C HIS A 336 -4.09 -30.06 12.53
N ALA A 337 -3.93 -30.54 11.29
CA ALA A 337 -2.66 -30.43 10.60
C ALA A 337 -2.23 -28.96 10.41
N ALA A 338 -3.18 -28.05 10.15
CA ALA A 338 -2.91 -26.62 10.05
C ALA A 338 -2.50 -26.00 11.41
N TYR A 339 -3.19 -26.35 12.50
CA TYR A 339 -2.82 -25.96 13.87
C TYR A 339 -1.41 -26.46 14.21
N LEU A 340 -1.14 -27.75 14.02
CA LEU A 340 0.17 -28.34 14.31
C LEU A 340 1.27 -27.72 13.45
N GLY A 341 1.00 -27.41 12.17
CA GLY A 341 1.94 -26.70 11.32
C GLY A 341 2.39 -25.36 11.92
N ARG A 342 1.46 -24.60 12.53
CA ARG A 342 1.78 -23.36 13.26
C ARG A 342 2.59 -23.66 14.52
N GLU A 343 2.15 -24.59 15.36
CA GLU A 343 2.84 -24.93 16.62
C GLU A 343 4.27 -25.42 16.38
N PHE A 344 4.50 -26.26 15.37
CA PHE A 344 5.86 -26.68 15.01
C PHE A 344 6.71 -25.55 14.44
N ALA A 345 6.13 -24.59 13.70
CA ALA A 345 6.87 -23.41 13.25
C ALA A 345 7.32 -22.53 14.43
N LEU A 346 6.45 -22.35 15.45
CA LEU A 346 6.77 -21.65 16.69
C LEU A 346 7.85 -22.40 17.49
N ALA A 347 7.74 -23.73 17.61
CA ALA A 347 8.74 -24.56 18.27
C ALA A 347 10.10 -24.52 17.52
N GLU A 348 10.10 -24.49 16.20
CA GLU A 348 11.31 -24.36 15.38
C GLU A 348 12.00 -23.01 15.59
N MET A 349 11.23 -21.91 15.60
CA MET A 349 11.74 -20.59 15.97
C MET A 349 12.32 -20.58 17.38
N ALA A 350 11.62 -21.18 18.35
CA ALA A 350 12.08 -21.27 19.73
C ALA A 350 13.41 -22.02 19.87
N LEU A 351 13.60 -23.11 19.11
CA LEU A 351 14.89 -23.82 19.03
C LEU A 351 15.99 -22.94 18.44
N ARG A 352 15.69 -22.19 17.37
CA ARG A 352 16.66 -21.36 16.66
C ARG A 352 17.10 -20.15 17.48
N GLU A 353 16.17 -19.51 18.17
CA GLU A 353 16.40 -18.30 18.97
C GLU A 353 16.81 -18.60 20.41
N GLY A 354 16.63 -19.85 20.86
CA GLY A 354 16.89 -20.26 22.25
C GLY A 354 15.79 -19.86 23.24
N SER A 355 14.65 -19.36 22.77
CA SER A 355 13.50 -18.93 23.56
C SER A 355 12.63 -20.11 24.02
N VAL A 356 11.86 -19.93 25.10
CA VAL A 356 11.01 -20.98 25.66
C VAL A 356 9.78 -21.16 24.78
N TYR A 357 9.50 -22.40 24.40
CA TYR A 357 8.27 -22.77 23.70
C TYR A 357 7.20 -23.18 24.72
N VAL A 358 5.99 -22.66 24.52
CA VAL A 358 4.77 -23.11 25.18
C VAL A 358 3.76 -23.32 24.06
N GLN A 359 3.15 -24.51 24.02
CA GLN A 359 2.13 -24.80 23.02
C GLN A 359 0.87 -24.00 23.33
N ASP A 360 0.36 -23.28 22.34
CA ASP A 360 -0.81 -22.44 22.50
C ASP A 360 -2.08 -23.27 22.71
N ALA A 361 -3.09 -22.66 23.35
CA ALA A 361 -4.41 -23.25 23.45
C ALA A 361 -4.96 -23.59 22.05
N ALA A 362 -5.75 -24.65 21.97
CA ALA A 362 -6.43 -24.97 20.73
C ALA A 362 -7.36 -23.80 20.34
N PRO A 363 -7.42 -23.42 19.03
CA PRO A 363 -8.39 -22.45 18.54
C PRO A 363 -9.79 -22.66 19.11
N GLY A 364 -10.42 -21.57 19.55
CA GLY A 364 -11.77 -21.54 20.15
C GLY A 364 -11.87 -21.92 21.63
N ASP A 365 -10.75 -22.15 22.32
CA ASP A 365 -10.71 -22.28 23.79
C ASP A 365 -10.42 -20.95 24.52
N GLU A 366 -10.27 -19.84 23.80
CA GLU A 366 -10.14 -18.49 24.38
C GLU A 366 -11.51 -17.94 24.82
N PRO A 367 -11.63 -17.34 26.02
CA PRO A 367 -12.83 -16.59 26.37
C PRO A 367 -12.99 -15.42 25.39
N ALA A 368 -14.23 -15.16 24.97
CA ALA A 368 -14.53 -14.03 24.09
C ALA A 368 -13.91 -12.75 24.65
N PRO A 369 -13.28 -11.89 23.82
CA PRO A 369 -12.79 -10.61 24.29
C PRO A 369 -13.95 -9.85 24.92
N GLU A 370 -13.76 -9.35 26.15
CA GLU A 370 -14.74 -8.47 26.78
C GLU A 370 -14.96 -7.27 25.85
N ASP A 371 -16.16 -7.15 25.28
CA ASP A 371 -16.55 -6.05 24.41
C ASP A 371 -16.45 -4.72 25.17
N GLY A 372 -15.25 -4.13 25.14
CA GLY A 372 -14.93 -2.79 25.62
C GLY A 372 -15.40 -1.70 24.66
N VAL A 373 -16.57 -1.88 24.04
CA VAL A 373 -17.26 -0.82 23.30
C VAL A 373 -18.55 -0.53 24.04
N ARG A 374 -18.48 0.40 25.00
CA ARG A 374 -19.67 1.05 25.51
C ARG A 374 -20.27 1.85 24.35
N ASP A 375 -21.30 1.29 23.73
CA ASP A 375 -22.26 2.05 22.94
C ASP A 375 -22.79 3.19 23.83
N LEU A 376 -22.33 4.41 23.54
CA LEU A 376 -22.96 5.63 24.03
C LEU A 376 -24.27 5.81 23.26
N ALA A 377 -25.30 5.08 23.69
CA ALA A 377 -26.66 5.39 23.31
C ALA A 377 -27.15 6.63 24.10
N PRO A 378 -28.00 7.50 23.49
CA PRO A 378 -28.33 8.80 24.05
C PRO A 378 -29.20 8.70 25.29
N SER A 379 -28.95 9.59 26.25
CA SER A 379 -29.68 9.73 27.50
C SER A 379 -31.19 9.97 27.27
N GLU A 380 -32.02 9.03 27.72
CA GLU A 380 -33.45 9.26 27.93
C GLU A 380 -33.75 9.65 29.39
N SER A 381 -34.26 10.87 29.51
CA SER A 381 -35.33 11.31 30.41
C SER A 381 -35.30 10.92 31.90
N CYS A 382 -35.02 11.95 32.69
CA CYS A 382 -35.96 12.55 33.65
C CYS A 382 -36.48 11.65 34.80
N SER A 383 -35.91 11.91 35.97
CA SER A 383 -36.40 11.61 37.31
C SER A 383 -37.84 12.07 37.55
N CYS A 384 -38.66 11.21 38.17
CA CYS A 384 -39.54 11.63 39.26
C CYS A 384 -39.96 10.44 40.13
N SER A 385 -39.52 10.50 41.38
CA SER A 385 -39.84 9.61 42.50
C SER A 385 -41.30 9.76 42.96
N ALA A 386 -41.94 8.66 43.33
CA ALA A 386 -42.80 8.57 44.53
C ALA A 386 -43.23 7.12 44.80
N LYS A 387 -42.65 6.49 45.83
CA LYS A 387 -43.36 5.50 46.64
C LYS A 387 -43.60 6.13 48.01
N GLY A 388 -44.85 6.17 48.44
CA GLY A 388 -45.24 6.53 49.79
C GLY A 388 -46.61 5.93 50.11
N SER A 389 -46.62 4.78 50.78
CA SER A 389 -47.22 4.58 52.11
C SER A 389 -47.33 3.09 52.45
N CYS A 390 -46.58 2.66 53.47
CA CYS A 390 -47.03 1.66 54.44
C CYS A 390 -46.51 2.13 55.80
N SER A 391 -47.46 2.51 56.66
CA SER A 391 -47.45 2.68 58.12
C SER A 391 -46.29 3.41 58.79
#